data_AF-A0A7V8BFX2-F1
#
_entry.id   AF-A0A7V8BFX2-F1
#
_cell.length_a   1.000
_cell.length_b   1.000
_cell.length_c   1.000
_cell.angle_alpha   90.00
_cell.angle_beta   90.00
_cell.angle_gamma   90.00
#
_symmetry.space_group_name_H-M   'P 1'
#
loop_
_entity.id
_entity.type
_entity.pdbx_description
1 polymer ?
#
loop_
_entity_poly.entity_id
_entity_poly.type
_entity_poly.pdbx_seq_one_letter_code
_entity_poly.pdbx_strand_id
1 'polypeptide(L)'
;MSASCETKGELSTPTLAQWFATPLGDYLRAREQAWFDDVVADLFGFYAVQVGLPQIPLLKNSRIPHCFTLDPEERAQLAADPLFLPFAENALDLVVLPHTLEFS
;
A
#
# COMPACT_ATOMS: atom_id res chain seq x y z
N MET A 1 -8.85 -18.20 45.38
CA MET A 1 -7.41 -18.41 45.15
C MET A 1 -7.25 -19.64 44.27
N SER A 2 -6.98 -19.44 42.98
CA SER A 2 -6.41 -20.39 41.99
C SER A 2 -6.22 -19.54 40.73
N ALA A 3 -5.05 -18.93 40.59
CA ALA A 3 -3.92 -19.43 39.78
C ALA A 3 -4.09 -19.06 38.30
N SER A 4 -3.39 -17.98 37.92
CA SER A 4 -3.15 -17.55 36.55
C SER A 4 -2.66 -18.69 35.67
N CYS A 5 -3.14 -18.75 34.43
CA CYS A 5 -2.36 -19.26 33.31
C CYS A 5 -2.06 -18.06 32.42
N GLU A 6 -0.86 -17.50 32.61
CA GLU A 6 -0.29 -16.46 31.76
C GLU A 6 -0.13 -17.02 30.35
N THR A 7 -0.87 -16.45 29.40
CA THR A 7 -0.72 -16.76 27.99
C THR A 7 0.58 -16.12 27.52
N LYS A 8 1.59 -16.97 27.33
CA LYS A 8 2.91 -16.66 26.78
C LYS A 8 2.74 -15.82 25.50
N GLY A 9 3.13 -14.54 25.55
CA GLY A 9 3.01 -13.63 24.42
C GLY A 9 3.82 -14.12 23.22
N GLU A 10 3.13 -14.59 22.18
CA GLU A 10 3.70 -14.73 20.85
C GLU A 10 4.13 -13.34 20.38
N LEU A 11 5.42 -13.20 20.04
CA LEU A 11 5.95 -11.99 19.44
C LEU A 11 5.46 -11.92 17.99
N SER A 12 4.22 -11.51 17.79
CA SER A 12 3.68 -11.21 16.47
C SER A 12 4.43 -9.98 15.94
N THR A 13 5.22 -10.17 14.89
CA THR A 13 5.84 -9.04 14.18
C THR A 13 4.70 -8.19 13.62
N PRO A 14 4.59 -6.90 13.98
CA PRO A 14 3.51 -6.06 13.48
C PRO A 14 3.61 -5.97 11.97
N THR A 15 2.47 -5.96 11.28
CA THR A 15 2.47 -5.74 9.84
C THR A 15 3.00 -4.33 9.54
N LEU A 16 3.52 -4.11 8.33
CA LEU A 16 4.01 -2.79 7.94
C LEU A 16 2.91 -1.70 8.09
N ALA A 17 1.67 -2.06 7.75
CA ALA A 17 0.50 -1.21 7.96
C ALA A 17 0.30 -0.79 9.43
N GLN A 18 0.49 -1.73 10.36
CA GLN A 18 0.40 -1.45 11.80
C GLN A 18 1.57 -0.60 12.28
N TRP A 19 2.78 -0.84 11.76
CA TRP A 19 3.95 -0.05 12.10
C TRP A 19 3.81 1.42 11.67
N PHE A 20 3.21 1.68 10.50
CA PHE A 20 2.89 3.04 10.04
C PHE A 20 1.92 3.81 10.95
N ALA A 21 1.23 3.14 11.87
CA ALA A 21 0.38 3.78 12.88
C ALA A 21 1.15 4.23 14.15
N THR A 22 2.43 3.86 14.29
CA THR A 22 3.30 4.35 15.36
C THR A 22 3.74 5.79 15.08
N PRO A 23 4.17 6.60 16.08
CA PRO A 23 4.60 7.98 15.84
C PRO A 23 5.75 8.13 14.83
N LEU A 24 6.71 7.19 14.84
CA LEU A 24 7.82 7.20 13.88
C LEU A 24 7.35 6.76 12.49
N GLY A 25 6.50 5.72 12.43
CA GLY A 25 5.90 5.28 11.18
C GLY A 25 5.06 6.38 10.53
N ASP A 26 4.27 7.10 11.33
CA ASP A 26 3.45 8.23 10.90
C ASP A 26 4.29 9.36 10.29
N TYR A 27 5.40 9.70 10.94
CA TYR A 27 6.36 10.67 10.45
C TYR A 27 6.94 10.26 9.08
N LEU A 28 7.38 9.01 8.94
CA LEU A 28 7.92 8.51 7.68
C LEU A 28 6.85 8.43 6.59
N ARG A 29 5.67 7.92 6.90
CA ARG A 29 4.51 7.87 6.00
C ARG A 29 4.15 9.25 5.47
N ALA A 30 4.15 10.27 6.33
CA ALA A 30 3.85 11.64 5.92
C ALA A 30 4.89 12.18 4.92
N ARG A 31 6.17 11.84 5.11
CA ARG A 31 7.24 12.23 4.17
C ARG A 31 7.16 11.48 2.85
N GLU A 32 6.90 10.17 2.89
CA GLU A 32 6.67 9.37 1.69
C GLU A 32 5.48 9.91 0.91
N GLN A 33 4.37 10.21 1.59
CA GLN A 33 3.19 10.79 0.94
C GLN A 33 3.52 12.12 0.27
N ALA A 34 4.26 13.02 0.93
CA ALA A 34 4.63 14.31 0.33
C ALA A 34 5.50 14.12 -0.93
N TRP A 35 6.43 13.17 -0.90
CA TRP A 35 7.24 12.85 -2.07
C TRP A 35 6.39 12.28 -3.21
N PHE A 36 5.49 11.34 -2.91
CA PHE A 36 4.56 10.80 -3.91
C PHE A 36 3.66 11.90 -4.48
N ASP A 37 3.11 12.77 -3.63
CA ASP A 37 2.25 13.88 -4.04
C ASP A 37 2.95 14.78 -5.08
N ASP A 38 4.24 15.06 -4.90
CA ASP A 38 5.02 15.85 -5.85
C ASP A 38 5.30 15.09 -7.15
N VAL A 39 5.66 13.80 -7.05
CA VAL A 39 6.04 12.98 -8.21
C VAL A 39 4.84 12.67 -9.11
N VAL A 40 3.71 12.26 -8.55
CA VAL A 40 2.55 11.83 -9.33
C VAL A 40 1.79 13.00 -9.95
N ALA A 41 1.98 14.22 -9.43
CA ALA A 41 1.29 15.42 -9.92
C ALA A 41 1.65 15.81 -11.36
N ASP A 42 2.82 15.38 -11.85
CA ASP A 42 3.30 15.68 -13.20
C ASP A 42 3.22 14.48 -14.16
N LEU A 43 2.59 13.39 -13.73
CA LEU A 43 2.36 12.21 -14.56
C LEU A 43 0.97 12.26 -15.22
N PHE A 44 0.93 11.86 -16.49
CA PHE A 44 -0.28 11.87 -17.31
C PHE A 44 -0.55 10.49 -17.91
N GLY A 45 -1.83 10.20 -18.14
CA GLY A 45 -2.31 8.90 -18.60
C GLY A 45 -3.82 8.76 -18.38
N PHE A 46 -4.34 7.58 -18.66
CA PHE A 46 -5.73 7.19 -18.42
C PHE A 46 -5.86 6.31 -17.18
N TYR A 47 -4.97 5.33 -16.99
CA TYR A 47 -5.06 4.33 -15.93
C TYR A 47 -3.79 4.25 -15.08
N ALA A 48 -3.97 4.29 -13.75
CA ALA A 48 -2.93 4.10 -12.76
C ALA A 48 -3.35 3.05 -11.73
N VAL A 49 -2.39 2.27 -11.24
CA VAL A 49 -2.62 1.31 -10.15
C VAL A 49 -1.54 1.44 -9.08
N GLN A 50 -1.98 1.40 -7.82
CA GLN A 50 -1.12 1.22 -6.65
C GLN A 50 -1.24 -0.22 -6.17
N VAL A 51 -0.14 -0.94 -6.04
CA VAL A 51 -0.11 -2.33 -5.58
C VAL A 51 0.38 -2.39 -4.15
N GLY A 52 -0.45 -2.87 -3.24
CA GLY A 52 -0.16 -2.92 -1.81
C GLY A 52 -0.42 -1.62 -1.06
N LEU A 53 -0.39 -1.72 0.27
CA LEU A 53 -0.67 -0.65 1.22
C LEU A 53 -1.91 0.20 0.86
N PRO A 54 -3.08 -0.41 0.57
CA PRO A 54 -4.26 0.30 0.07
C PRO A 54 -4.78 1.39 1.02
N GLN A 55 -4.44 1.32 2.30
CA GLN A 55 -4.79 2.32 3.31
C GLN A 55 -3.99 3.63 3.21
N ILE A 56 -2.93 3.69 2.40
CA ILE A 56 -2.11 4.89 2.16
C ILE A 56 -2.38 5.38 0.74
N PRO A 57 -3.00 6.56 0.55
CA PRO A 57 -3.45 7.01 -0.76
C PRO A 57 -2.33 7.72 -1.54
N LEU A 58 -1.34 6.97 -2.03
CA LEU A 58 -0.16 7.54 -2.71
C LEU A 58 -0.47 8.15 -4.07
N LEU A 59 -1.60 7.78 -4.68
CA LEU A 59 -2.07 8.35 -5.95
C LEU A 59 -3.00 9.58 -5.77
N LYS A 60 -3.22 10.09 -4.54
CA LYS A 60 -4.24 11.13 -4.30
C LYS A 60 -4.02 12.45 -5.07
N ASN A 61 -2.78 12.77 -5.44
CA ASN A 61 -2.44 13.99 -6.18
C ASN A 61 -2.19 13.73 -7.68
N SER A 62 -2.48 12.51 -8.16
CA SER A 62 -2.31 12.14 -9.56
C SER A 62 -3.31 12.89 -10.44
N ARG A 63 -2.88 13.26 -11.65
CA ARG A 63 -3.77 13.81 -12.69
C ARG A 63 -4.43 12.72 -13.53
N ILE A 64 -4.05 11.46 -13.35
CA ILE A 64 -4.64 10.31 -14.04
C ILE A 64 -6.06 10.06 -13.49
N PRO A 65 -7.11 10.02 -14.33
CA PRO A 65 -8.49 9.98 -13.88
C PRO A 65 -8.90 8.64 -13.27
N HIS A 66 -8.30 7.52 -13.73
CA HIS A 66 -8.64 6.19 -13.25
C HIS A 66 -7.49 5.63 -12.41
N CYS A 67 -7.54 5.89 -11.11
CA CYS A 67 -6.59 5.36 -10.14
C CYS A 67 -7.23 4.21 -9.35
N PHE A 68 -6.53 3.07 -9.28
CA PHE A 68 -6.98 1.90 -8.53
C PHE A 68 -5.97 1.46 -7.47
N THR A 69 -6.45 0.80 -6.41
CA THR A 69 -5.59 0.01 -5.52
C THR A 69 -5.76 -1.48 -5.81
N LEU A 70 -4.66 -2.23 -5.76
CA LEU A 70 -4.60 -3.69 -5.94
C LEU A 70 -3.89 -4.32 -4.75
N ASP A 71 -4.49 -5.34 -4.15
CA ASP A 71 -3.89 -6.10 -3.06
C ASP A 71 -4.49 -7.53 -3.07
N PRO A 72 -3.76 -8.58 -2.66
CA PRO A 72 -4.34 -9.91 -2.52
C PRO A 72 -5.51 -9.96 -1.52
N GLU A 73 -5.50 -9.11 -0.48
CA GLU A 73 -6.59 -9.01 0.49
C GLU A 73 -7.71 -8.07 0.00
N GLU A 74 -8.95 -8.31 0.42
CA GLU A 74 -10.15 -7.51 0.05
C GLU A 74 -10.16 -6.07 0.61
N ARG A 75 -9.01 -5.53 1.02
CA ARG A 75 -8.87 -4.15 1.49
C ARG A 75 -8.66 -3.15 0.35
N ALA A 76 -8.26 -3.65 -0.82
CA ALA A 76 -8.07 -2.85 -2.02
C ALA A 76 -9.33 -2.82 -2.91
N GLN A 77 -9.35 -1.91 -3.87
CA GLN A 77 -10.42 -1.84 -4.87
C GLN A 77 -10.41 -3.03 -5.83
N LEU A 78 -9.24 -3.63 -6.05
CA LEU A 78 -9.03 -4.83 -6.85
C LEU A 78 -8.34 -5.89 -6.00
N ALA A 79 -9.01 -7.04 -5.82
CA ALA A 79 -8.42 -8.20 -5.17
C ALA A 79 -7.75 -9.10 -6.22
N ALA A 80 -6.42 -9.11 -6.27
CA ALA A 80 -5.66 -9.90 -7.22
C ALA A 80 -4.22 -10.16 -6.73
N ASP A 81 -3.60 -11.21 -7.26
CA ASP A 81 -2.17 -11.48 -7.05
C ASP A 81 -1.32 -10.47 -7.85
N PRO A 82 -0.42 -9.70 -7.20
CA PRO A 82 0.52 -8.80 -7.86
C PRO A 82 1.38 -9.46 -8.96
N LEU A 83 1.66 -10.77 -8.85
CA LEU A 83 2.41 -11.51 -9.86
C LEU A 83 1.58 -11.82 -11.11
N PHE A 84 0.26 -11.69 -11.04
CA PHE A 84 -0.69 -11.95 -12.12
C PHE A 84 -1.68 -10.78 -12.26
N LEU A 85 -1.15 -9.64 -12.72
CA LEU A 85 -1.92 -8.41 -12.88
C LEU A 85 -3.16 -8.62 -13.78
N PRO A 86 -4.38 -8.25 -13.31
CA PRO A 86 -5.63 -8.46 -14.03
C PRO A 86 -5.89 -7.36 -15.07
N PHE A 87 -4.85 -6.91 -15.76
CA PHE A 87 -4.92 -5.85 -16.76
C PHE A 87 -4.46 -6.37 -18.11
N ALA A 88 -5.05 -5.84 -19.18
CA ALA A 88 -4.54 -6.10 -20.52
C ALA A 88 -3.13 -5.53 -20.67
N GLU A 89 -2.36 -6.10 -21.59
CA GLU A 89 -1.03 -5.58 -21.93
C GLU A 89 -1.12 -4.12 -22.40
N ASN A 90 -0.18 -3.28 -21.97
CA ASN A 90 -0.13 -1.84 -22.29
C ASN A 90 -1.39 -1.05 -21.91
N ALA A 91 -2.18 -1.51 -20.93
CA ALA A 91 -3.39 -0.82 -20.48
C ALA A 91 -3.16 0.21 -19.36
N LEU A 92 -1.99 0.16 -18.70
CA LEU A 92 -1.65 1.03 -17.58
C LEU A 92 -0.58 2.05 -17.99
N ASP A 93 -0.74 3.29 -17.57
CA ASP A 93 0.23 4.36 -17.78
C ASP A 93 1.15 4.55 -16.56
N LEU A 94 0.68 4.16 -15.37
CA LEU A 94 1.42 4.29 -14.11
C LEU A 94 1.17 3.10 -13.19
N VAL A 95 2.25 2.55 -12.63
CA VAL A 95 2.22 1.54 -11.56
C VAL A 95 3.04 2.04 -10.37
N VAL A 96 2.45 2.03 -9.18
CA VAL A 96 3.10 2.41 -7.92
C VAL A 96 3.19 1.19 -7.01
N LEU A 97 4.39 0.84 -6.55
CA LEU A 97 4.69 -0.39 -5.80
C LEU A 97 5.32 -0.08 -4.43
N PRO A 98 4.58 0.54 -3.48
CA PRO A 98 5.12 0.93 -2.20
C PRO A 98 5.34 -0.30 -1.32
N HIS A 99 6.59 -0.56 -0.96
CA HIS A 99 6.94 -1.67 -0.08
C HIS A 99 6.45 -3.05 -0.59
N THR A 100 6.46 -3.25 -1.91
CA THR A 100 6.03 -4.49 -2.59
C THR A 100 7.19 -5.39 -3.01
N LEU A 101 8.34 -4.83 -3.40
CA LEU A 101 9.41 -5.56 -4.10
C LEU A 101 10.59 -5.94 -3.20
N GLU A 102 10.60 -5.54 -1.95
CA GLU A 102 11.75 -5.64 -1.04
C GLU A 102 12.05 -7.10 -0.67
N PHE A 103 11.06 -7.98 -0.78
CA PHE A 103 11.15 -9.37 -0.32
C PHE A 103 10.46 -10.37 -1.28
N SER A 104 10.21 -9.98 -2.54
CA SER A 104 9.63 -10.84 -3.58
C SER A 104 10.68 -11.63 -4.35
#